data_AF-A0A1V1NXN9-F1
#
_entry.id   AF-A0A1V1NXN9-F1
#
_cell.length_a   1.000
_cell.length_b   1.000
_cell.length_c   1.000
_cell.angle_alpha   90.00
_cell.angle_beta   90.00
_cell.angle_gamma   90.00
#
_symmetry.space_group_name_H-M   'P 1'
#
loop_
_entity.id
_entity.type
_entity.pdbx_description
1 polymer ?
#
loop_
_entity_poly.entity_id
_entity_poly.type
_entity_poly.pdbx_seq_one_letter_code
_entity_poly.pdbx_strand_id
1 'polypeptide(L)'
;MINIINCCKSTVHLDTQLGWNLISLPVIPSDKNPSKLFPDNVIYSYENGAYIIPNELEIGKGYWIKSTTNGYDITGNAIGPYTITLNKGWHLVGGLEQSVETSFDSDCVEAVFAYQNFSYSIVSEFLTGKGYWVKLKKSCKLKIGVNQGN
;
A
#
# COMPACT_ATOMS: atom_id res chain seq x y z
N MET A 1 9.38 -11.45 -5.32
CA MET A 1 9.18 -12.27 -4.11
C MET A 1 9.16 -11.34 -2.91
N ILE A 2 8.26 -11.57 -1.95
CA ILE A 2 8.20 -10.81 -0.69
C ILE A 2 9.00 -11.59 0.35
N ASN A 3 10.02 -10.96 0.94
CA ASN A 3 10.77 -11.56 2.04
C ASN A 3 10.00 -11.32 3.35
N ILE A 4 9.73 -12.38 4.10
CA ILE A 4 9.10 -12.29 5.42
C ILE A 4 10.22 -12.29 6.46
N ILE A 5 10.30 -11.25 7.28
CA ILE A 5 11.21 -11.23 8.42
C ILE A 5 10.48 -11.91 9.58
N ASN A 6 10.80 -13.18 9.82
CA ASN A 6 10.26 -13.94 10.96
C ASN A 6 10.95 -13.51 12.28
N CYS A 7 10.84 -12.24 12.63
CA CYS A 7 11.29 -11.71 13.92
C CYS A 7 10.27 -10.68 14.41
N CYS A 8 9.68 -10.98 15.57
CA CYS A 8 8.71 -10.25 16.37
C CYS A 8 7.53 -9.62 15.60
N LYS A 9 6.31 -10.09 15.87
CA LYS A 9 5.10 -9.39 15.43
C LYS A 9 5.18 -7.92 15.86
N SER A 10 4.94 -7.02 14.93
CA SER A 10 4.81 -5.59 15.18
C SER A 10 3.34 -5.19 15.10
N THR A 11 2.97 -4.18 15.89
CA THR A 11 1.69 -3.50 15.75
C THR A 11 1.99 -2.13 15.15
N VAL A 12 1.39 -1.84 14.01
CA VAL A 12 1.51 -0.54 13.34
C VAL A 12 0.16 0.15 13.39
N HIS A 13 0.18 1.40 13.85
CA HIS A 13 -0.98 2.28 13.78
C HIS A 13 -1.13 2.83 12.35
N LEU A 14 -2.30 2.63 11.76
CA LEU A 14 -2.66 3.14 10.46
C LEU A 14 -3.62 4.32 10.63
N ASP A 15 -3.15 5.53 10.33
CA ASP A 15 -3.97 6.73 10.42
C ASP A 15 -5.00 6.79 9.29
N THR A 16 -6.28 6.97 9.64
CA THR A 16 -7.36 7.28 8.71
C THR A 16 -8.10 8.55 9.13
N GLN A 17 -8.85 9.12 8.20
CA GLN A 17 -9.85 10.16 8.47
C GLN A 17 -11.24 9.59 8.18
N LEU A 18 -12.28 10.18 8.77
CA LEU A 18 -13.65 9.80 8.41
C LEU A 18 -13.88 10.00 6.90
N GLY A 19 -14.44 8.98 6.26
CA GLY A 19 -14.65 8.97 4.80
C GLY A 19 -13.53 8.26 4.05
N TRP A 20 -13.29 8.69 2.81
CA TRP A 20 -12.38 7.98 1.91
C TRP A 20 -10.92 8.19 2.28
N ASN A 21 -10.15 7.10 2.31
CA ASN A 21 -8.71 7.10 2.49
C ASN A 21 -8.07 6.13 1.50
N LEU A 22 -6.83 6.44 1.10
CA LEU A 22 -5.97 5.47 0.43
C LEU A 22 -5.01 4.85 1.44
N ILE A 23 -5.13 3.54 1.61
CA ILE A 23 -4.38 2.78 2.61
C ILE A 23 -3.64 1.61 1.98
N SER A 24 -2.72 1.03 2.73
CA SER A 24 -2.05 -0.23 2.43
C SER A 24 -1.79 -1.02 3.71
N LEU A 25 -1.52 -2.31 3.58
CA LEU A 25 -1.10 -3.11 4.73
C LEU A 25 0.36 -2.81 5.09
N PRO A 26 0.65 -2.28 6.30
CA PRO A 26 2.01 -1.98 6.73
C PRO A 26 2.78 -3.22 7.17
N VAL A 27 2.06 -4.27 7.61
CA VAL A 27 2.57 -5.56 8.11
C VAL A 27 1.90 -6.72 7.40
N ILE A 28 2.38 -7.95 7.61
CA ILE A 28 1.69 -9.18 7.18
C ILE A 28 0.80 -9.68 8.32
N PRO A 29 -0.50 -9.33 8.38
CA PRO A 29 -1.39 -9.88 9.38
C PRO A 29 -1.58 -11.38 9.15
N SER A 30 -1.90 -12.11 10.23
CA SER A 30 -2.22 -13.54 10.15
C SER A 30 -3.53 -13.80 9.41
N ASP A 31 -4.44 -12.83 9.41
CA ASP A 31 -5.70 -12.85 8.69
C ASP A 31 -5.80 -11.62 7.79
N LYS A 32 -5.92 -11.86 6.49
CA LYS A 32 -5.96 -10.80 5.47
C LYS A 32 -7.38 -10.46 5.03
N ASN A 33 -8.40 -10.99 5.70
CA ASN A 33 -9.78 -10.71 5.38
C ASN A 33 -10.11 -9.22 5.67
N PRO A 34 -10.59 -8.45 4.67
CA PRO A 34 -10.88 -7.03 4.84
C PRO A 34 -11.87 -6.75 5.98
N SER A 35 -12.91 -7.58 6.15
CA SER A 35 -13.95 -7.39 7.17
C SER A 35 -13.45 -7.68 8.59
N LYS A 36 -12.36 -8.44 8.74
CA LYS A 36 -11.74 -8.68 10.06
C LYS A 36 -10.75 -7.60 10.44
N LEU A 37 -9.99 -7.10 9.45
CA LEU A 37 -9.01 -6.03 9.67
C LEU A 37 -9.67 -4.65 9.81
N PHE A 38 -10.75 -4.42 9.05
CA PHE A 38 -11.43 -3.13 8.96
C PHE A 38 -12.95 -3.33 9.07
N PRO A 39 -13.47 -3.71 10.25
CA PRO A 39 -14.89 -4.00 10.44
C PRO A 39 -15.78 -2.81 10.06
N ASP A 40 -16.91 -3.10 9.42
CA ASP A 40 -17.93 -2.14 8.99
C ASP A 40 -17.50 -1.08 7.95
N ASN A 41 -16.34 -1.26 7.29
CA ASN A 41 -15.88 -0.36 6.24
C ASN A 41 -16.02 -0.97 4.86
N VAL A 42 -16.35 -0.14 3.87
CA VAL A 42 -16.32 -0.52 2.46
C VAL A 42 -14.89 -0.37 1.95
N ILE A 43 -14.37 -1.41 1.30
CA ILE A 43 -13.02 -1.44 0.74
C ILE A 43 -13.09 -1.78 -0.75
N TYR A 44 -12.33 -1.03 -1.55
CA TYR A 44 -12.13 -1.29 -2.97
C TYR A 44 -10.65 -1.39 -3.32
N SER A 45 -10.30 -2.35 -4.18
CA SER A 45 -9.04 -2.35 -4.93
C SER A 45 -9.29 -1.87 -6.36
N TYR A 46 -8.22 -1.58 -7.09
CA TYR A 46 -8.29 -1.24 -8.51
C TYR A 46 -7.46 -2.23 -9.32
N GLU A 47 -8.13 -2.95 -10.22
CA GLU A 47 -7.53 -4.00 -11.02
C GLU A 47 -8.07 -3.93 -12.46
N ASN A 48 -7.17 -4.05 -13.43
CA ASN A 48 -7.52 -4.12 -14.86
C ASN A 48 -8.48 -3.01 -15.35
N GLY A 49 -8.32 -1.80 -14.84
CA GLY A 49 -9.14 -0.66 -15.26
C GLY A 49 -10.41 -0.43 -14.45
N ALA A 50 -10.72 -1.30 -13.48
CA ALA A 50 -11.98 -1.27 -12.73
C ALA A 50 -11.77 -1.36 -11.21
N TYR A 51 -12.74 -0.85 -10.46
CA TYR A 51 -12.83 -1.07 -9.02
C TYR A 51 -13.49 -2.40 -8.72
N ILE A 52 -12.91 -3.14 -7.78
CA ILE A 52 -13.47 -4.41 -7.30
C ILE A 52 -13.46 -4.45 -5.77
N ILE A 53 -14.33 -5.27 -5.19
CA ILE A 53 -14.31 -5.57 -3.76
C ILE A 53 -13.33 -6.73 -3.56
N PRO A 54 -12.22 -6.53 -2.84
CA PRO A 54 -11.24 -7.60 -2.62
C PRO A 54 -11.78 -8.62 -1.61
N ASN A 55 -11.51 -9.91 -1.83
CA ASN A 55 -11.80 -10.96 -0.84
C ASN A 55 -10.70 -11.05 0.23
N GLU A 56 -9.46 -10.72 -0.15
CA GLU A 56 -8.29 -10.68 0.72
C GLU A 56 -7.44 -9.45 0.40
N LEU A 57 -6.77 -8.92 1.41
CA LEU A 57 -5.83 -7.82 1.27
C LEU A 57 -4.41 -8.35 1.06
N GLU A 58 -3.84 -8.00 -0.07
CA GLU A 58 -2.46 -8.30 -0.45
C GLU A 58 -1.49 -7.20 -0.05
N ILE A 59 -0.29 -7.62 0.32
CA ILE A 59 0.84 -6.72 0.61
C ILE A 59 1.28 -6.00 -0.65
N GLY A 60 1.56 -4.70 -0.52
CA GLY A 60 2.05 -3.85 -1.60
C GLY A 60 1.00 -3.31 -2.55
N LYS A 61 -0.23 -3.81 -2.47
CA LYS A 61 -1.39 -3.16 -3.09
C LYS A 61 -1.90 -2.01 -2.23
N GLY A 62 -2.43 -0.99 -2.89
CA GLY A 62 -3.19 0.09 -2.27
C GLY A 62 -4.70 -0.17 -2.35
N TYR A 63 -5.45 0.37 -1.40
CA TYR A 63 -6.88 0.19 -1.31
C TYR A 63 -7.57 1.50 -0.95
N TRP A 64 -8.74 1.72 -1.54
CA TRP A 64 -9.70 2.69 -1.03
C TRP A 64 -10.45 2.09 0.13
N ILE A 65 -10.47 2.77 1.26
CA ILE A 65 -11.32 2.44 2.40
C ILE A 65 -12.21 3.66 2.72
N LYS A 66 -13.51 3.42 2.91
CA LYS A 66 -14.40 4.44 3.49
C LYS A 66 -14.43 4.22 4.99
N SER A 67 -13.48 4.83 5.69
CA SER A 67 -13.28 4.66 7.12
C SER A 67 -14.36 5.39 7.93
N THR A 68 -14.73 4.76 9.04
CA THR A 68 -15.64 5.29 10.07
C THR A 68 -14.91 5.65 11.36
N THR A 69 -13.58 5.47 11.40
CA THR A 69 -12.72 5.78 12.56
C THR A 69 -11.49 6.59 12.13
N ASN A 70 -10.72 7.08 13.10
CA ASN A 70 -9.49 7.84 12.84
C ASN A 70 -8.23 6.98 12.72
N GLY A 71 -8.38 5.66 12.72
CA GLY A 71 -7.26 4.75 12.50
C GLY A 71 -7.56 3.33 12.93
N TYR A 72 -6.58 2.46 12.67
CA TYR A 72 -6.64 1.04 12.95
C TYR A 72 -5.27 0.55 13.41
N ASP A 73 -5.24 -0.29 14.44
CA ASP A 73 -4.02 -0.99 14.83
C ASP A 73 -3.96 -2.33 14.11
N ILE A 74 -2.91 -2.55 13.34
CA ILE A 74 -2.70 -3.78 12.57
C ILE A 74 -1.48 -4.49 13.12
N THR A 75 -1.69 -5.69 13.66
CA THR A 75 -0.62 -6.55 14.16
C THR A 75 -0.26 -7.62 13.14
N GLY A 76 1.01 -7.78 12.84
CA GLY A 76 1.48 -8.75 11.86
C GLY A 76 2.98 -8.96 11.89
N ASN A 77 3.47 -9.80 10.99
CA ASN A 77 4.91 -9.96 10.79
C ASN A 77 5.46 -8.78 9.99
N ALA A 78 6.68 -8.37 10.32
CA ALA A 78 7.40 -7.36 9.57
C ALA A 78 7.61 -7.80 8.11
N ILE A 79 7.50 -6.83 7.21
CA ILE A 79 7.66 -7.03 5.77
C ILE A 79 9.10 -6.71 5.39
N GLY A 80 9.80 -7.67 4.81
CA GLY A 80 11.11 -7.42 4.19
C GLY A 80 10.98 -6.73 2.83
N PRO A 81 12.11 -6.33 2.22
CA PRO A 81 12.09 -5.70 0.91
C PRO A 81 11.48 -6.63 -0.13
N TYR A 82 10.74 -6.04 -1.07
CA TYR A 82 10.20 -6.77 -2.22
C TYR A 82 10.22 -5.95 -3.49
N THR A 83 10.03 -6.66 -4.60
CA THR A 83 9.91 -6.06 -5.93
C THR A 83 8.66 -6.59 -6.61
N ILE A 84 7.83 -5.68 -7.12
CA ILE A 84 6.67 -5.99 -7.96
C ILE A 84 6.88 -5.44 -9.36
N THR A 85 6.37 -6.14 -10.36
CA THR A 85 6.34 -5.66 -11.74
C THR A 85 4.94 -5.15 -12.05
N LEU A 86 4.85 -3.90 -12.50
CA LEU A 86 3.62 -3.22 -12.83
C LEU A 86 3.64 -2.89 -14.33
N ASN A 87 2.53 -3.12 -15.01
CA ASN A 87 2.40 -2.81 -16.44
C ASN A 87 2.13 -1.32 -16.67
N LYS A 88 2.09 -0.89 -17.94
CA LYS A 88 1.62 0.46 -18.29
C LYS A 88 0.21 0.69 -17.74
N GLY A 89 -0.07 1.90 -17.26
CA GLY A 89 -1.40 2.31 -16.79
C GLY A 89 -1.43 2.72 -15.32
N TRP A 90 -2.62 2.73 -14.75
CA TRP A 90 -2.89 3.13 -13.37
C TRP A 90 -2.84 1.93 -12.43
N HIS A 91 -2.19 2.11 -11.29
CA HIS A 91 -2.08 1.13 -10.22
C HIS A 91 -2.33 1.76 -8.87
N LEU A 92 -3.00 1.04 -7.98
CA LEU A 92 -3.02 1.34 -6.55
C LEU A 92 -1.95 0.51 -5.85
N VAL A 93 -0.97 1.20 -5.27
CA VAL A 93 0.17 0.58 -4.58
C VAL A 93 0.29 1.16 -3.17
N GLY A 94 0.99 0.43 -2.30
CA GLY A 94 1.07 0.76 -0.89
C GLY A 94 2.48 0.90 -0.35
N GLY A 95 2.67 1.81 0.62
CA GLY A 95 3.85 1.82 1.48
C GLY A 95 3.80 0.72 2.56
N LEU A 96 4.95 0.37 3.14
CA LEU A 96 5.10 -0.65 4.20
C LEU A 96 5.56 -0.02 5.53
N GLU A 97 5.56 -0.81 6.61
CA GLU A 97 6.03 -0.41 7.96
C GLU A 97 7.37 0.34 7.96
N GLN A 98 8.36 -0.18 7.23
CA GLN A 98 9.69 0.42 7.11
C GLN A 98 9.84 1.08 5.75
N SER A 99 9.39 2.32 5.62
CA SER A 99 9.77 3.14 4.46
C SER A 99 11.23 3.56 4.64
N VAL A 100 12.13 2.98 3.84
CA VAL A 100 13.54 3.43 3.79
C VAL A 100 13.97 3.82 2.38
N GLU A 101 13.26 3.41 1.32
CA GLU A 101 13.40 3.96 -0.03
C GLU A 101 12.34 3.33 -0.94
N THR A 102 11.63 4.13 -1.72
CA THR A 102 10.83 3.63 -2.86
C THR A 102 11.51 4.05 -4.14
N SER A 103 11.89 3.07 -4.95
CA SER A 103 12.55 3.32 -6.24
C SER A 103 11.90 2.55 -7.37
N PHE A 104 11.90 3.21 -8.53
CA PHE A 104 11.53 2.62 -9.80
C PHE A 104 12.81 2.30 -10.56
N ASP A 105 12.87 1.12 -11.18
CA ASP A 105 14.08 0.64 -11.86
C ASP A 105 14.40 1.33 -13.19
N SER A 106 13.55 2.25 -13.63
CA SER A 106 13.73 3.04 -14.84
C SER A 106 12.91 4.33 -14.79
N ASP A 107 13.16 5.26 -15.72
CA ASP A 107 12.24 6.38 -15.98
C ASP A 107 10.95 5.86 -16.65
N CYS A 108 10.05 5.31 -15.83
CA CYS A 108 8.79 4.66 -16.20
C CYS A 108 7.56 5.36 -15.60
N VAL A 109 7.77 6.18 -14.57
CA VAL A 109 6.71 6.86 -13.83
C VAL A 109 6.27 8.08 -14.61
N GLU A 110 4.97 8.23 -14.78
CA GLU A 110 4.37 9.45 -15.31
C GLU A 110 3.98 10.38 -14.16
N ALA A 111 3.33 9.84 -13.12
CA ALA A 111 2.98 10.58 -11.92
C ALA A 111 2.68 9.63 -10.75
N VAL A 112 2.85 10.12 -9.53
CA VAL A 112 2.40 9.46 -8.29
C VAL A 112 1.54 10.46 -7.51
N PHE A 113 0.37 10.01 -7.06
CA PHE A 113 -0.56 10.82 -6.29
C PHE A 113 -0.84 10.22 -4.92
N ALA A 114 -0.72 11.04 -3.89
CA ALA A 114 -1.29 10.78 -2.58
C ALA A 114 -2.71 11.35 -2.51
N TYR A 115 -3.57 10.77 -1.66
CA TYR A 115 -4.87 11.33 -1.33
C TYR A 115 -4.96 11.62 0.17
N GLN A 116 -5.10 12.88 0.54
CA GLN A 116 -5.18 13.34 1.93
C GLN A 116 -6.05 14.59 2.00
N ASN A 117 -6.78 14.77 3.11
CA ASN A 117 -7.65 15.93 3.33
C ASN A 117 -8.61 16.18 2.13
N PHE A 118 -9.18 15.10 1.60
CA PHE A 118 -10.10 15.11 0.47
C PHE A 118 -9.54 15.67 -0.85
N SER A 119 -8.22 15.66 -1.02
CA SER A 119 -7.55 16.17 -2.22
C SER A 119 -6.39 15.28 -2.66
N TYR A 120 -6.02 15.40 -3.94
CA TYR A 120 -4.83 14.75 -4.50
C TYR A 120 -3.64 15.70 -4.51
N SER A 121 -2.46 15.16 -4.23
CA SER A 121 -1.18 15.85 -4.38
C SER A 121 -0.13 14.95 -5.03
N ILE A 122 0.76 15.53 -5.81
CA ILE A 122 1.90 14.81 -6.38
C ILE A 122 2.95 14.60 -5.29
N VAL A 123 3.45 13.38 -5.20
CA VAL A 123 4.47 12.98 -4.22
C VAL A 123 5.56 12.14 -4.87
N SER A 124 6.73 12.08 -4.24
CA SER A 124 7.85 11.21 -4.65
C SER A 124 8.17 10.13 -3.63
N GLU A 125 7.52 10.17 -2.46
CA GLU A 125 7.83 9.32 -1.32
C GLU A 125 6.58 8.62 -0.81
N PHE A 126 6.76 7.37 -0.38
CA PHE A 126 5.70 6.55 0.16
C PHE A 126 5.85 6.48 1.66
N LEU A 127 4.74 6.72 2.36
CA LEU A 127 4.64 6.65 3.81
C LEU A 127 4.02 5.32 4.22
N THR A 128 4.39 4.87 5.41
CA THR A 128 3.89 3.66 6.02
C THR A 128 2.36 3.61 6.05
N GLY A 129 1.78 2.48 5.61
CA GLY A 129 0.34 2.23 5.66
C GLY A 129 -0.50 3.10 4.71
N LYS A 130 0.12 3.96 3.89
CA LYS A 130 -0.58 4.80 2.92
C LYS A 130 -0.62 4.15 1.54
N GLY A 131 -1.75 4.32 0.87
CA GLY A 131 -1.95 3.95 -0.53
C GLY A 131 -1.67 5.13 -1.47
N TYR A 132 -1.26 4.81 -2.70
CA TYR A 132 -0.88 5.78 -3.72
C TYR A 132 -1.42 5.34 -5.07
N TRP A 133 -1.88 6.32 -5.85
CA TRP A 133 -2.08 6.13 -7.28
C TRP A 133 -0.77 6.31 -8.00
N VAL A 134 -0.35 5.31 -8.76
CA VAL A 134 0.84 5.38 -9.61
C VAL A 134 0.41 5.21 -11.06
N LYS A 135 0.78 6.18 -11.90
CA LYS A 135 0.60 6.11 -13.34
C LYS A 135 1.93 5.80 -14.01
N LEU A 136 1.95 4.73 -14.81
CA LEU A 136 3.14 4.28 -15.51
C LEU A 136 2.98 4.45 -17.02
N LYS A 137 4.02 5.00 -17.67
CA LYS A 137 4.08 5.15 -19.14
C LYS A 137 4.51 3.85 -19.86
N LYS A 138 5.13 2.93 -19.12
CA LYS A 138 5.57 1.59 -19.57
C LYS A 138 5.67 0.63 -18.37
N SER A 139 5.90 -0.66 -18.64
CA SER A 139 6.14 -1.63 -17.57
C SER A 139 7.33 -1.21 -16.70
N CYS A 140 7.22 -1.42 -15.39
CA CYS A 140 8.23 -0.99 -14.42
C CYS A 140 8.35 -1.96 -13.24
N LYS A 141 9.54 -2.06 -12.65
CA LYS A 141 9.69 -2.72 -11.35
C LYS A 141 9.72 -1.67 -10.25
N LEU A 142 8.75 -1.78 -9.36
CA LEU A 142 8.70 -1.00 -8.13
C LEU A 142 9.38 -1.82 -7.02
N LYS A 143 10.44 -1.25 -6.45
CA LYS A 143 11.14 -1.80 -5.29
C LYS A 143 10.69 -1.04 -4.04
N ILE A 144 10.25 -1.77 -3.03
CA ILE A 144 9.80 -1.20 -1.75
C ILE A 144 10.51 -1.95 -0.62
N GLY A 145 11.17 -1.18 0.25
CA GLY A 145 11.94 -1.67 1.39
C GLY A 145 13.41 -1.24 1.32
N VAL A 146 14.16 -1.54 2.38
CA VAL A 146 15.56 -1.08 2.52
C VAL A 146 16.45 -1.72 1.44
N ASN A 147 17.20 -0.90 0.69
CA ASN A 147 18.40 -1.37 0.02
C ASN A 147 19.37 -1.85 1.11
N GLN A 148 19.57 -3.16 1.26
CA GLN A 148 20.80 -3.61 1.90
C GLN A 148 21.93 -3.23 0.93
N GLY A 149 22.50 -2.03 1.14
CA GLY A 149 23.80 -1.70 0.61
C GLY A 149 24.79 -2.75 1.07
N ASN A 150 25.67 -3.15 0.14
CA ASN A 150 26.77 -4.09 0.33
C ASN A 150 27.45 -4.04 1.70
#